data_AF-U9UNJ9-F1
#
_entry.id   AF-U9UNJ9-F1
#
_cell.length_a   1.000
_cell.length_b   1.000
_cell.length_c   1.000
_cell.angle_alpha   90.00
_cell.angle_beta   90.00
_cell.angle_gamma   90.00
#
_symmetry.space_group_name_H-M   'P 1'
#
loop_
_entity.id
_entity.type
_entity.pdbx_description
1 polymer ?
#
loop_
_entity_poly.entity_id
_entity_poly.type
_entity_poly.pdbx_seq_one_letter_code
_entity_poly.pdbx_strand_id
1 'polypeptide(L)'
;MNNKPIPDDFEDVLDDMDEEERNQLDDLSYEKYMVKYEGKTMERIPPILESDDKEIILVTHDECIFYSNDGKRDHQENPFIPKEACVYLQPGKDREGYWTSEHLINQIKTKAIPIFETLFPNCIALFAFDNSSNHAAFKPDALYQSMVNENGEPKGMKQVLIERGLWKNGLNADCQLCKDKVDDVTRIDCCARRIISLQPDFLAQKSALEEAILEAGHLCIFYPKFHCELNFIERYWGAAKRYARENCDYSWSSLQRVVPVALESVDTIMIRKFARKAWRYMDLYRNGITGYPGFVGVMI
;
A
#
# COMPACT_ATOMS: atom_id res chain seq x y z
N MET A 1 12.87 7.39 -22.84
CA MET A 1 13.06 8.06 -21.52
C MET A 1 13.07 9.55 -21.76
N ASN A 2 11.94 10.22 -21.54
CA ASN A 2 11.85 11.67 -21.52
C ASN A 2 12.26 12.12 -20.11
N ASN A 3 13.55 12.29 -19.85
CA ASN A 3 14.01 12.78 -18.55
C ASN A 3 13.70 14.27 -18.46
N LYS A 4 12.50 14.61 -17.97
CA LYS A 4 12.22 15.95 -17.46
C LYS A 4 13.12 16.18 -16.23
N PRO A 5 13.70 17.38 -16.06
CA PRO A 5 14.58 17.67 -14.94
C PRO A 5 13.81 17.61 -13.61
N ILE A 6 14.45 17.09 -12.57
CA ILE A 6 13.93 17.11 -11.19
C ILE A 6 13.91 18.57 -10.71
N PRO A 7 12.83 19.05 -10.06
CA PRO A 7 12.80 20.40 -9.52
C PRO A 7 13.94 20.67 -8.53
N ASP A 8 14.54 21.85 -8.61
CA ASP A 8 15.69 22.24 -7.78
C ASP A 8 15.42 22.20 -6.26
N ASP A 9 14.14 22.26 -5.87
CA ASP A 9 13.70 22.20 -4.47
C ASP A 9 13.37 20.77 -3.99
N PHE A 10 13.67 19.76 -4.80
CA PHE A 10 13.47 18.35 -4.51
C PHE A 10 14.82 17.67 -4.25
N GLU A 11 15.18 17.56 -2.97
CA GLU A 11 16.50 17.10 -2.51
C GLU A 11 16.63 15.57 -2.42
N ASP A 12 15.52 14.83 -2.53
CA ASP A 12 15.52 13.38 -2.38
C ASP A 12 15.77 12.68 -3.73
N VAL A 13 16.43 11.52 -3.70
CA VAL A 13 16.59 10.66 -4.88
C VAL A 13 15.24 10.01 -5.21
N LEU A 14 14.87 10.03 -6.48
CA LEU A 14 13.69 9.34 -7.01
C LEU A 14 14.06 7.93 -7.47
N ASP A 15 13.17 6.99 -7.20
CA ASP A 15 13.29 5.64 -7.75
C ASP A 15 12.85 5.62 -9.22
N ASP A 16 13.19 4.53 -9.91
CA ASP A 16 12.67 4.28 -11.25
C ASP A 16 11.22 3.79 -11.12
N MET A 17 10.31 4.36 -11.91
CA MET A 17 8.91 3.94 -11.96
C MET A 17 8.53 3.63 -13.40
N ASP A 18 7.98 2.45 -13.65
CA ASP A 18 7.52 2.05 -14.97
C ASP A 18 6.12 2.55 -15.30
N GLU A 19 5.63 2.25 -16.51
CA GLU A 19 4.33 2.73 -16.99
C GLU A 19 3.15 2.06 -16.28
N GLU A 20 3.27 0.78 -15.91
CA GLU A 20 2.23 0.05 -15.18
C GLU A 20 2.09 0.59 -13.76
N GLU A 21 3.22 0.90 -13.10
CA GLU A 21 3.28 1.54 -11.79
C GLU A 21 2.74 2.97 -11.83
N ARG A 22 3.06 3.75 -12.87
CA ARG A 22 2.46 5.08 -13.05
C ARG A 22 0.95 5.03 -13.28
N ASN A 23 0.46 4.05 -14.05
CA ASN A 23 -0.98 3.90 -14.26
C ASN A 23 -1.73 3.60 -12.94
N GLN A 24 -1.09 2.92 -11.98
CA GLN A 24 -1.65 2.75 -10.63
C GLN A 24 -1.76 4.08 -9.85
N LEU A 25 -0.90 5.07 -10.15
CA LEU A 25 -1.02 6.42 -9.58
C LEU A 25 -2.11 7.26 -10.23
N ASP A 26 -2.50 6.95 -11.47
CA ASP A 26 -3.59 7.65 -12.15
C ASP A 26 -4.97 7.23 -11.61
N ASP A 27 -5.06 6.05 -10.98
CA ASP A 27 -6.23 5.61 -10.22
C ASP A 27 -6.46 6.42 -8.92
N LEU A 28 -5.52 7.29 -8.53
CA LEU A 28 -5.69 8.31 -7.49
C LEU A 28 -6.50 9.54 -7.96
N SER A 29 -7.47 9.32 -8.85
CA SER A 29 -8.45 10.33 -9.30
C SER A 29 -9.24 10.98 -8.14
N TYR A 30 -9.13 10.41 -6.94
CA TYR A 30 -9.75 10.87 -5.70
C TYR A 30 -9.13 12.14 -5.10
N GLU A 31 -7.93 12.54 -5.52
CA GLU A 31 -7.20 13.68 -4.91
C GLU A 31 -8.03 14.97 -4.87
N LYS A 32 -8.85 15.23 -5.89
CA LYS A 32 -9.72 16.41 -5.96
C LYS A 32 -10.77 16.48 -4.86
N TYR A 33 -11.10 15.35 -4.22
CA TYR A 33 -12.04 15.25 -3.10
C TYR A 33 -11.34 15.27 -1.74
N MET A 34 -10.01 15.41 -1.70
CA MET A 34 -9.22 15.40 -0.48
C MET A 34 -8.78 16.80 -0.06
N VAL A 35 -8.56 16.95 1.23
CA VAL A 35 -7.95 18.15 1.81
C VAL A 35 -6.50 18.28 1.39
N LYS A 36 -6.10 19.52 1.07
CA LYS A 36 -4.71 19.92 0.88
C LYS A 36 -4.20 20.70 2.09
N TYR A 37 -2.88 20.67 2.29
CA TYR A 37 -2.22 21.37 3.39
C TYR A 37 -1.08 22.23 2.88
N GLU A 38 -1.13 23.53 3.18
CA GLU A 38 -0.15 24.50 2.66
C GLU A 38 0.48 25.39 3.76
N GLY A 39 1.51 26.13 3.35
CA GLY A 39 2.25 27.02 4.24
C GLY A 39 3.17 26.28 5.21
N LYS A 40 3.70 27.01 6.20
CA LYS A 40 4.57 26.48 7.26
C LYS A 40 3.79 25.78 8.38
N THR A 41 2.57 26.25 8.61
CA THR A 41 1.62 25.82 9.64
C THR A 41 0.71 24.67 9.19
N MET A 42 0.78 24.25 7.92
CA MET A 42 -0.08 23.22 7.32
C MET A 42 -1.56 23.57 7.46
N GLU A 43 -1.90 24.76 6.96
CA GLU A 43 -3.27 25.25 6.92
C GLU A 43 -4.13 24.33 6.04
N ARG A 44 -5.33 24.02 6.54
CA ARG A 44 -6.26 23.11 5.89
C ARG A 44 -6.95 23.83 4.74
N ILE A 45 -6.81 23.31 3.53
CA ILE A 45 -7.51 23.75 2.33
C ILE A 45 -8.54 22.67 1.96
N PRO A 46 -9.84 22.91 2.19
CA PRO A 46 -10.89 21.96 1.82
C PRO A 46 -10.99 21.79 0.29
N PRO A 47 -11.39 20.60 -0.19
CA PRO A 47 -11.71 20.39 -1.60
C PRO A 47 -12.96 21.19 -2.02
N ILE A 48 -13.06 21.48 -3.32
CA ILE A 48 -14.28 22.00 -3.93
C ILE A 48 -15.11 20.79 -4.36
N LEU A 49 -16.27 20.61 -3.73
CA LEU A 49 -17.16 19.47 -3.92
C LEU A 49 -18.43 19.92 -4.66
N GLU A 50 -18.89 19.12 -5.62
CA GLU A 50 -20.20 19.33 -6.26
C GLU A 50 -21.33 18.88 -5.31
N SER A 51 -22.59 19.19 -5.64
CA SER A 51 -23.70 18.72 -4.81
C SER A 51 -23.75 17.19 -4.81
N ASP A 52 -23.81 16.60 -3.62
CA ASP A 52 -23.79 15.16 -3.31
C ASP A 52 -22.40 14.50 -3.20
N ASP A 53 -21.32 15.21 -3.52
CA ASP A 53 -19.96 14.71 -3.28
C ASP A 53 -19.60 14.74 -1.79
N LYS A 54 -18.85 13.73 -1.35
CA LYS A 54 -18.31 13.64 0.02
C LYS A 54 -16.80 13.87 0.02
N GLU A 55 -16.31 14.50 1.09
CA GLU A 55 -14.87 14.60 1.32
C GLU A 55 -14.28 13.19 1.47
N ILE A 56 -13.17 12.95 0.77
CA ILE A 56 -12.40 11.71 0.87
C ILE A 56 -11.24 11.94 1.84
N ILE A 57 -11.06 11.01 2.77
CA ILE A 57 -9.96 11.02 3.74
C ILE A 57 -9.08 9.81 3.49
N LEU A 58 -7.80 10.08 3.21
CA LEU A 58 -6.79 9.04 3.06
C LEU A 58 -6.51 8.37 4.41
N VAL A 59 -6.71 7.05 4.47
CA VAL A 59 -6.42 6.20 5.63
C VAL A 59 -5.32 5.23 5.24
N THR A 60 -4.11 5.46 5.73
CA THR A 60 -2.96 4.58 5.46
C THR A 60 -2.90 3.45 6.48
N HIS A 61 -2.67 2.23 6.00
CA HIS A 61 -2.34 1.08 6.83
C HIS A 61 -0.97 0.54 6.43
N ASP A 62 -0.17 0.20 7.43
CA ASP A 62 1.16 -0.39 7.23
C ASP A 62 1.64 -1.09 8.52
N GLU A 63 2.64 -1.95 8.39
CA GLU A 63 3.25 -2.72 9.47
C GLU A 63 4.62 -2.14 9.86
N CYS A 64 4.86 -2.00 11.16
CA CYS A 64 6.10 -1.43 11.67
C CYS A 64 6.72 -2.29 12.77
N ILE A 65 8.02 -2.55 12.67
CA ILE A 65 8.76 -3.41 13.60
C ILE A 65 9.67 -2.58 14.52
N PHE A 66 9.58 -2.86 15.83
CA PHE A 66 10.53 -2.44 16.86
C PHE A 66 11.24 -3.68 17.42
N TYR A 67 12.57 -3.70 17.37
CA TYR A 67 13.37 -4.84 17.81
C TYR A 67 13.75 -4.70 19.29
N SER A 68 13.56 -5.77 20.08
CA SER A 68 14.07 -5.87 21.45
C SER A 68 15.41 -6.61 21.48
N ASN A 69 16.37 -6.11 22.26
CA ASN A 69 17.72 -6.67 22.38
C ASN A 69 17.80 -7.87 23.33
N ASP A 70 16.84 -8.02 24.23
CA ASP A 70 16.94 -8.92 25.39
C ASP A 70 16.35 -10.32 25.20
N GLY A 71 15.66 -10.59 24.09
CA GLY A 71 15.22 -11.93 23.68
C GLY A 71 14.24 -12.66 24.64
N LYS A 72 13.36 -13.49 24.04
CA LYS A 72 12.41 -14.44 24.65
C LYS A 72 12.17 -14.32 26.17
N ARG A 73 11.19 -13.52 26.58
CA ARG A 73 10.43 -13.77 27.81
C ARG A 73 8.94 -13.62 27.52
N ASP A 74 8.14 -14.48 28.14
CA ASP A 74 6.69 -14.39 28.10
C ASP A 74 6.23 -13.09 28.74
N HIS A 75 5.36 -12.37 28.06
CA HIS A 75 4.89 -11.07 28.52
C HIS A 75 3.37 -10.95 28.41
N GLN A 76 2.79 -10.44 29.50
CA GLN A 76 1.38 -10.06 29.63
C GLN A 76 1.11 -8.77 28.85
N GLU A 77 -0.12 -8.64 28.34
CA GLU A 77 -0.64 -7.42 27.71
C GLU A 77 -0.37 -6.19 28.58
N ASN A 78 0.13 -5.11 27.96
CA ASN A 78 0.39 -3.86 28.65
C ASN A 78 -0.87 -2.98 28.63
N PRO A 79 -1.47 -2.63 29.79
CA PRO A 79 -2.69 -1.83 29.87
C PRO A 79 -2.51 -0.35 29.47
N PHE A 80 -1.27 0.12 29.29
CA PHE A 80 -0.97 1.51 28.89
C PHE A 80 -1.00 1.72 27.37
N ILE A 81 -1.21 0.67 26.57
CA ILE A 81 -1.34 0.79 25.11
C ILE A 81 -2.81 1.11 24.79
N PRO A 82 -3.12 2.25 24.13
CA PRO A 82 -4.49 2.60 23.76
C PRO A 82 -5.15 1.51 22.89
N LYS A 83 -6.43 1.22 23.13
CA LYS A 83 -7.27 0.36 22.28
C LYS A 83 -7.65 1.07 20.96
N GLU A 84 -6.65 1.61 20.28
CA GLU A 84 -6.78 2.21 18.95
C GLU A 84 -6.70 1.10 17.89
N ALA A 85 -6.80 1.46 16.60
CA ALA A 85 -6.73 0.48 15.52
C ALA A 85 -5.41 -0.31 15.48
N CYS A 86 -4.34 0.16 16.14
CA CYS A 86 -3.05 -0.52 16.23
C CYS A 86 -3.16 -1.90 16.92
N VAL A 87 -2.50 -2.91 16.36
CA VAL A 87 -2.39 -4.26 16.93
C VAL A 87 -0.92 -4.62 17.03
N TYR A 88 -0.51 -5.10 18.20
CA TYR A 88 0.83 -5.59 18.43
C TYR A 88 0.83 -7.09 18.25
N LEU A 89 1.81 -7.59 17.50
CA LEU A 89 2.03 -9.01 17.25
C LEU A 89 3.50 -9.33 17.49
N GLN A 90 3.77 -10.48 18.10
CA GLN A 90 5.10 -11.08 18.14
C GLN A 90 5.27 -12.10 17.00
N PRO A 91 5.89 -11.71 15.87
CA PRO A 91 5.99 -12.60 14.73
C PRO A 91 6.91 -13.80 15.04
N GLY A 92 6.46 -14.99 14.65
CA GLY A 92 7.29 -16.20 14.66
C GLY A 92 6.48 -17.49 14.84
N LYS A 93 6.95 -18.57 14.21
CA LYS A 93 6.36 -19.92 14.31
C LYS A 93 6.22 -20.43 15.75
N ASP A 94 7.15 -20.06 16.62
CA ASP A 94 7.16 -20.43 18.05
C ASP A 94 6.65 -19.28 18.95
N ARG A 95 5.88 -18.33 18.40
CA ARG A 95 5.31 -17.17 19.11
C ARG A 95 3.81 -17.03 18.82
N GLU A 96 3.32 -15.82 18.56
CA GLU A 96 1.91 -15.52 18.28
C GLU A 96 1.53 -15.80 16.81
N GLY A 97 2.44 -16.41 16.04
CA GLY A 97 2.22 -16.73 14.63
C GLY A 97 2.66 -15.59 13.70
N TYR A 98 1.98 -15.47 12.58
CA TYR A 98 2.25 -14.46 11.55
C TYR A 98 1.01 -13.61 11.33
N TRP A 99 1.21 -12.35 10.94
CA TRP A 99 0.11 -11.52 10.47
C TRP A 99 -0.41 -12.08 9.15
N THR A 100 -1.72 -12.29 9.05
CA THR A 100 -2.36 -12.93 7.89
C THR A 100 -3.38 -11.99 7.27
N SER A 101 -3.80 -12.30 6.05
CA SER A 101 -4.91 -11.59 5.39
C SER A 101 -6.19 -11.57 6.23
N GLU A 102 -6.49 -12.66 6.94
CA GLU A 102 -7.63 -12.75 7.84
C GLU A 102 -7.51 -11.79 9.03
N HIS A 103 -6.33 -11.70 9.65
CA HIS A 103 -6.07 -10.74 10.73
C HIS A 103 -6.27 -9.30 10.25
N LEU A 104 -5.76 -8.97 9.06
CA LEU A 104 -5.92 -7.65 8.45
C LEU A 104 -7.38 -7.31 8.17
N ILE A 105 -8.11 -8.20 7.48
CA ILE A 105 -9.52 -7.99 7.14
C ILE A 105 -10.34 -7.82 8.42
N ASN A 106 -10.07 -8.63 9.44
CA ASN A 106 -10.75 -8.51 10.73
C ASN A 106 -10.46 -7.16 11.41
N GLN A 107 -9.20 -6.71 11.42
CA GLN A 107 -8.82 -5.40 11.97
C GLN A 107 -9.53 -4.25 11.23
N ILE A 108 -9.58 -4.30 9.90
CA ILE A 108 -10.26 -3.29 9.09
C ILE A 108 -11.75 -3.24 9.43
N LYS A 109 -12.42 -4.38 9.43
CA LYS A 109 -13.88 -4.48 9.67
C LYS A 109 -14.29 -4.13 11.10
N THR A 110 -13.51 -4.58 12.09
CA THR A 110 -13.92 -4.48 13.50
C THR A 110 -13.36 -3.27 14.22
N LYS A 111 -12.29 -2.66 13.70
CA LYS A 111 -11.64 -1.49 14.31
C LYS A 111 -11.58 -0.30 13.36
N ALA A 112 -10.89 -0.43 12.22
CA ALA A 112 -10.54 0.74 11.42
C ALA A 112 -11.76 1.47 10.84
N ILE A 113 -12.69 0.73 10.21
CA ILE A 113 -13.91 1.30 9.64
C ILE A 113 -14.81 1.92 10.72
N PRO A 114 -15.17 1.22 11.83
CA PRO A 114 -15.98 1.82 12.89
C PRO A 114 -15.35 3.08 13.52
N ILE A 115 -14.03 3.09 13.71
CA ILE A 115 -13.31 4.27 14.21
C ILE A 115 -13.42 5.42 13.21
N PHE A 116 -13.21 5.13 11.92
CA PHE A 116 -13.32 6.14 10.86
C PHE A 116 -14.71 6.75 10.79
N GLU A 117 -15.76 5.93 10.70
CA GLU A 117 -17.15 6.39 10.60
C GLU A 117 -17.58 7.21 11.83
N THR A 118 -17.04 6.89 13.01
CA THR A 118 -17.28 7.66 14.24
C THR A 118 -16.62 9.03 14.18
N LEU A 119 -15.37 9.11 13.69
CA LEU A 119 -14.61 10.36 13.62
C LEU A 119 -15.03 11.25 12.44
N PHE A 120 -15.49 10.65 11.34
CA PHE A 120 -15.75 11.31 10.06
C PHE A 120 -17.07 10.85 9.41
N PRO A 121 -18.22 11.04 10.06
CA PRO A 121 -19.51 10.43 9.67
C PRO A 121 -20.04 10.82 8.28
N ASN A 122 -19.54 11.91 7.69
CA ASN A 122 -19.94 12.39 6.35
C ASN A 122 -18.83 12.27 5.30
N CYS A 123 -17.75 11.55 5.59
CA CYS A 123 -16.63 11.37 4.69
C CYS A 123 -16.57 9.94 4.16
N ILE A 124 -15.79 9.75 3.10
CA ILE A 124 -15.45 8.43 2.56
C ILE A 124 -13.98 8.16 2.89
N ALA A 125 -13.68 7.01 3.50
CA ALA A 125 -12.29 6.59 3.67
C ALA A 125 -11.74 6.09 2.33
N LEU A 126 -10.54 6.55 1.98
CA LEU A 126 -9.69 5.89 0.99
C LEU A 126 -8.61 5.12 1.74
N PHE A 127 -8.82 3.81 1.91
CA PHE A 127 -7.84 2.94 2.51
C PHE A 127 -6.70 2.66 1.54
N ALA A 128 -5.49 3.00 1.94
CA ALA A 128 -4.29 2.83 1.14
C ALA A 128 -3.33 1.85 1.80
N PHE A 129 -2.95 0.82 1.05
CA PHE A 129 -2.08 -0.24 1.49
C PHE A 129 -0.83 -0.32 0.60
N ASP A 130 0.25 -0.88 1.13
CA ASP A 130 1.34 -1.36 0.30
C ASP A 130 0.88 -2.58 -0.53
N ASN A 131 1.65 -2.92 -1.57
CA ASN A 131 1.32 -4.03 -2.47
C ASN A 131 1.96 -5.35 -1.98
N SER A 132 1.62 -5.70 -0.74
CA SER A 132 1.98 -6.97 -0.08
C SER A 132 1.12 -8.13 -0.59
N SER A 133 1.71 -9.32 -0.70
CA SER A 133 0.99 -10.54 -1.13
C SER A 133 -0.16 -10.92 -0.19
N ASN A 134 -0.08 -10.53 1.09
CA ASN A 134 -1.17 -10.74 2.05
C ASN A 134 -2.45 -9.98 1.67
N HIS A 135 -2.33 -8.86 0.94
CA HIS A 135 -3.46 -8.03 0.55
C HIS A 135 -4.19 -8.57 -0.68
N ALA A 136 -3.58 -9.50 -1.41
CA ALA A 136 -4.11 -10.12 -2.62
C ALA A 136 -4.91 -11.41 -2.35
N ALA A 137 -5.19 -11.74 -1.08
CA ALA A 137 -5.94 -12.94 -0.74
C ALA A 137 -7.42 -12.81 -1.18
N PHE A 138 -7.94 -13.85 -1.83
CA PHE A 138 -9.33 -13.91 -2.30
C PHE A 138 -10.27 -14.54 -1.26
N LYS A 139 -11.57 -14.26 -1.36
CA LYS A 139 -12.57 -14.92 -0.51
C LYS A 139 -12.65 -16.42 -0.85
N PRO A 140 -12.81 -17.31 0.14
CA PRO A 140 -12.87 -18.76 -0.09
C PRO A 140 -14.04 -19.23 -0.99
N ASP A 141 -15.11 -18.43 -1.09
CA ASP A 141 -16.39 -18.76 -1.73
C ASP A 141 -16.61 -18.06 -3.07
N ALA A 142 -15.62 -17.33 -3.58
CA ALA A 142 -15.77 -16.62 -4.83
C ALA A 142 -15.89 -17.60 -6.04
N LEU A 143 -16.90 -17.37 -6.87
CA LEU A 143 -17.31 -18.21 -8.01
C LEU A 143 -16.35 -18.07 -9.21
N TYR A 144 -15.06 -18.29 -9.01
CA TYR A 144 -14.05 -18.23 -10.07
C TYR A 144 -13.50 -19.62 -10.43
N GLN A 145 -12.90 -19.72 -11.61
CA GLN A 145 -12.16 -20.92 -12.00
C GLN A 145 -11.05 -21.18 -10.98
N SER A 146 -11.19 -22.25 -10.18
CA SER A 146 -10.17 -22.61 -9.20
C SER A 146 -8.81 -22.83 -9.88
N MET A 147 -7.80 -22.09 -9.43
CA MET A 147 -6.39 -22.24 -9.82
C MET A 147 -5.70 -23.41 -9.11
N VAL A 148 -6.43 -24.10 -8.23
CA VAL A 148 -6.01 -25.31 -7.53
C VAL A 148 -6.91 -26.48 -7.92
N ASN A 149 -6.32 -27.66 -7.99
CA ASN A 149 -7.02 -28.93 -8.13
C ASN A 149 -7.75 -29.29 -6.82
N GLU A 150 -8.65 -30.27 -6.89
CA GLU A 150 -9.38 -30.78 -5.72
C GLU A 150 -8.46 -31.34 -4.62
N ASN A 151 -7.25 -31.77 -5.00
CA ASN A 151 -6.21 -32.25 -4.08
C ASN A 151 -5.35 -31.11 -3.47
N GLY A 152 -5.67 -29.85 -3.77
CA GLY A 152 -4.95 -28.67 -3.28
C GLY A 152 -3.72 -28.27 -4.10
N GLU A 153 -3.38 -28.99 -5.17
CA GLU A 153 -2.22 -28.68 -5.99
C GLU A 153 -2.51 -27.54 -6.99
N PRO A 154 -1.59 -26.59 -7.20
CA PRO A 154 -1.78 -25.53 -8.19
C PRO A 154 -1.79 -26.08 -9.62
N LYS A 155 -2.82 -25.72 -10.40
CA LYS A 155 -3.05 -26.21 -11.79
C LYS A 155 -1.99 -25.77 -12.81
N GLY A 156 -1.40 -24.59 -12.59
CA GLY A 156 -0.50 -23.94 -13.56
C GLY A 156 -1.24 -23.36 -14.78
N MET A 157 -0.63 -22.36 -15.42
CA MET A 157 -1.26 -21.57 -16.49
C MET A 157 -1.75 -22.41 -17.69
N LYS A 158 -0.99 -23.43 -18.08
CA LYS A 158 -1.32 -24.28 -19.24
C LYS A 158 -2.65 -25.03 -19.02
N GLN A 159 -2.80 -25.68 -17.87
CA GLN A 159 -4.01 -26.46 -17.56
C GLN A 159 -5.24 -25.55 -17.53
N VAL A 160 -5.13 -24.39 -16.89
CA VAL A 160 -6.20 -23.38 -16.81
C VAL A 160 -6.62 -22.91 -18.20
N LEU A 161 -5.67 -22.65 -19.09
CA LEU A 161 -5.97 -22.25 -20.48
C LEU A 161 -6.57 -23.39 -21.31
N ILE A 162 -6.20 -24.65 -21.05
CA ILE A 162 -6.82 -25.82 -21.69
C ILE A 162 -8.28 -25.94 -21.26
N GLU A 163 -8.55 -25.85 -19.95
CA GLU A 163 -9.91 -25.88 -19.39
C GLU A 163 -10.82 -24.79 -19.99
N ARG A 164 -10.24 -23.63 -20.32
CA ARG A 164 -10.94 -22.51 -20.97
C ARG A 164 -11.02 -22.59 -22.49
N GLY A 165 -10.40 -23.58 -23.13
CA GLY A 165 -10.32 -23.67 -24.60
C GLY A 165 -9.47 -22.57 -25.26
N LEU A 166 -8.56 -21.95 -24.49
CA LEU A 166 -7.72 -20.83 -24.94
C LEU A 166 -6.26 -21.23 -25.21
N TRP A 167 -5.88 -22.46 -24.87
CA TRP A 167 -4.52 -22.96 -25.08
C TRP A 167 -4.21 -23.16 -26.57
N LYS A 168 -3.04 -22.65 -27.01
CA LYS A 168 -2.50 -22.84 -28.37
C LYS A 168 -1.21 -23.65 -28.32
N ASN A 169 -1.03 -24.59 -29.26
CA ASN A 169 0.21 -25.37 -29.32
C ASN A 169 1.41 -24.45 -29.61
N GLY A 170 2.48 -24.60 -28.83
CA GLY A 170 3.67 -23.73 -28.91
C GLY A 170 3.54 -22.39 -28.20
N LEU A 171 2.45 -22.15 -27.44
CA LEU A 171 2.29 -20.92 -26.67
C LEU A 171 3.33 -20.84 -25.55
N ASN A 172 4.09 -19.75 -25.53
CA ASN A 172 5.04 -19.45 -24.46
C ASN A 172 4.30 -19.11 -23.16
N ALA A 173 4.85 -19.49 -22.01
CA ALA A 173 4.34 -19.05 -20.71
C ALA A 173 4.40 -17.51 -20.62
N ASP A 174 5.59 -16.97 -20.87
CA ASP A 174 5.90 -15.54 -20.92
C ASP A 174 6.77 -15.23 -22.14
N CYS A 175 6.29 -14.33 -23.00
CA CYS A 175 7.11 -13.81 -24.10
C CYS A 175 8.00 -12.65 -23.62
N GLN A 176 9.10 -12.39 -24.34
CA GLN A 176 10.11 -11.42 -23.92
C GLN A 176 9.54 -10.01 -23.74
N LEU A 177 8.75 -9.51 -24.70
CA LEU A 177 8.09 -8.20 -24.60
C LEU A 177 7.16 -8.09 -23.37
N CYS A 178 6.54 -9.19 -22.95
CA CYS A 178 5.76 -9.24 -21.72
C CYS A 178 6.66 -9.21 -20.47
N LYS A 179 7.84 -9.83 -20.52
CA LYS A 179 8.82 -9.74 -19.41
C LYS A 179 9.42 -8.35 -19.30
N ASP A 180 9.60 -7.69 -20.43
CA ASP A 180 10.09 -6.31 -20.53
C ASP A 180 9.00 -5.25 -20.25
N LYS A 181 7.82 -5.67 -19.78
CA LYS A 181 6.66 -4.82 -19.46
C LYS A 181 6.27 -3.84 -20.59
N VAL A 182 6.41 -4.25 -21.85
CA VAL A 182 5.96 -3.45 -23.00
C VAL A 182 4.43 -3.52 -23.07
N ASP A 183 3.77 -2.40 -22.76
CA ASP A 183 2.32 -2.29 -22.85
C ASP A 183 1.89 -2.00 -24.30
N ASP A 184 1.10 -2.92 -24.84
CA ASP A 184 0.53 -2.82 -26.18
C ASP A 184 -0.85 -3.46 -26.11
N VAL A 185 -1.87 -2.62 -26.24
CA VAL A 185 -3.28 -3.02 -26.17
C VAL A 185 -3.69 -4.00 -27.28
N THR A 186 -2.93 -4.05 -28.38
CA THR A 186 -3.19 -4.97 -29.49
C THR A 186 -2.66 -6.37 -29.21
N ARG A 187 -1.71 -6.52 -28.27
CA ARG A 187 -1.10 -7.79 -27.90
C ARG A 187 -1.93 -8.51 -26.85
N ILE A 188 -3.01 -9.15 -27.28
CA ILE A 188 -3.96 -9.84 -26.39
C ILE A 188 -3.67 -11.32 -26.18
N ASP A 189 -2.91 -11.97 -27.09
CA ASP A 189 -2.73 -13.42 -27.10
C ASP A 189 -1.27 -13.89 -27.27
N CYS A 190 -0.30 -13.01 -27.00
CA CYS A 190 1.11 -13.25 -27.26
C CYS A 190 1.77 -14.32 -26.37
N CYS A 191 1.23 -14.58 -25.18
CA CYS A 191 1.71 -15.62 -24.26
C CYS A 191 0.62 -16.01 -23.26
N ALA A 192 0.80 -17.13 -22.56
CA ALA A 192 -0.16 -17.64 -21.59
C ALA A 192 -0.50 -16.60 -20.51
N ARG A 193 0.51 -15.91 -19.97
CA ARG A 193 0.31 -14.86 -18.97
C ARG A 193 -0.62 -13.75 -19.44
N ARG A 194 -0.43 -13.25 -20.68
CA ARG A 194 -1.25 -12.15 -21.23
C ARG A 194 -2.69 -12.58 -21.50
N ILE A 195 -2.90 -13.81 -21.98
CA ILE A 195 -4.25 -14.35 -22.19
C ILE A 195 -4.98 -14.46 -20.85
N ILE A 196 -4.31 -15.01 -19.82
CA ILE A 196 -4.87 -15.16 -18.47
C ILE A 196 -5.17 -13.81 -17.85
N SER A 197 -4.24 -12.84 -17.91
CA SER A 197 -4.43 -11.52 -17.29
C SER A 197 -5.59 -10.73 -17.90
N LEU A 198 -5.97 -11.02 -19.15
CA LEU A 198 -7.09 -10.38 -19.84
C LEU A 198 -8.42 -11.14 -19.68
N GLN A 199 -8.44 -12.25 -18.94
CA GLN A 199 -9.70 -12.96 -18.71
C GLN A 199 -10.64 -12.12 -17.83
N PRO A 200 -11.96 -12.11 -18.12
CA PRO A 200 -12.90 -11.24 -17.40
C PRO A 200 -12.91 -11.45 -15.89
N ASP A 201 -12.75 -12.69 -15.43
CA ASP A 201 -12.72 -13.03 -14.00
C ASP A 201 -11.41 -12.61 -13.32
N PHE A 202 -10.29 -12.60 -14.04
CA PHE A 202 -9.02 -12.05 -13.55
C PHE A 202 -9.05 -10.53 -13.49
N LEU A 203 -9.65 -9.87 -14.49
CA LEU A 203 -9.81 -8.41 -14.52
C LEU A 203 -10.82 -7.91 -13.48
N ALA A 204 -11.88 -8.67 -13.24
CA ALA A 204 -12.91 -8.34 -12.24
C ALA A 204 -12.50 -8.74 -10.82
N GLN A 205 -11.38 -9.46 -10.65
CA GLN A 205 -11.00 -10.04 -9.38
C GLN A 205 -10.58 -8.95 -8.41
N LYS A 206 -11.33 -8.84 -7.30
CA LYS A 206 -10.95 -8.03 -6.15
C LYS A 206 -10.49 -8.93 -5.03
N SER A 207 -9.55 -8.48 -4.23
CA SER A 207 -9.17 -9.19 -3.02
C SER A 207 -10.30 -9.15 -1.99
N ALA A 208 -10.28 -10.09 -1.05
CA ALA A 208 -11.25 -10.12 0.06
C ALA A 208 -11.17 -8.84 0.91
N LEU A 209 -10.00 -8.20 0.97
CA LEU A 209 -9.79 -6.92 1.63
C LEU A 209 -10.50 -5.79 0.88
N GLU A 210 -10.29 -5.68 -0.43
CA GLU A 210 -10.96 -4.69 -1.27
C GLU A 210 -12.47 -4.84 -1.20
N GLU A 211 -12.99 -6.05 -1.34
CA GLU A 211 -14.42 -6.31 -1.26
C GLU A 211 -14.99 -5.88 0.09
N ALA A 212 -14.32 -6.20 1.21
CA ALA A 212 -14.78 -5.82 2.54
C ALA A 212 -14.84 -4.30 2.73
N ILE A 213 -13.91 -3.55 2.14
CA ILE A 213 -13.86 -2.07 2.21
C ILE A 213 -14.93 -1.45 1.32
N LEU A 214 -15.08 -1.95 0.08
CA LEU A 214 -16.08 -1.46 -0.86
C LEU A 214 -17.52 -1.75 -0.39
N GLU A 215 -17.77 -2.93 0.18
CA GLU A 215 -19.07 -3.30 0.77
C GLU A 215 -19.46 -2.37 1.93
N ALA A 216 -18.48 -1.79 2.64
CA ALA A 216 -18.69 -0.80 3.69
C ALA A 216 -18.90 0.64 3.15
N GLY A 217 -18.90 0.85 1.83
CA GLY A 217 -19.08 2.18 1.23
C GLY A 217 -17.82 3.04 1.25
N HIS A 218 -16.65 2.43 1.41
CA HIS A 218 -15.35 3.08 1.37
C HIS A 218 -14.56 2.68 0.12
N LEU A 219 -13.41 3.29 -0.08
CA LEU A 219 -12.55 3.08 -1.25
C LEU A 219 -11.25 2.40 -0.84
N CYS A 220 -10.66 1.63 -1.74
CA CYS A 220 -9.41 0.90 -1.52
C CYS A 220 -8.44 1.15 -2.67
N ILE A 221 -7.17 1.38 -2.35
CA ILE A 221 -6.07 1.48 -3.32
C ILE A 221 -4.84 0.73 -2.81
N PHE A 222 -3.99 0.31 -3.75
CA PHE A 222 -2.67 -0.24 -3.47
C PHE A 222 -1.61 0.66 -4.09
N TYR A 223 -0.59 1.02 -3.30
CA TYR A 223 0.55 1.73 -3.83
C TYR A 223 1.37 0.84 -4.78
N PRO A 224 2.04 1.43 -5.78
CA PRO A 224 3.04 0.73 -6.57
C PRO A 224 4.05 -0.01 -5.70
N LYS A 225 4.47 -1.21 -6.15
CA LYS A 225 5.47 -2.01 -5.44
C LYS A 225 6.78 -1.24 -5.37
N PHE A 226 7.48 -1.37 -4.25
CA PHE A 226 8.82 -0.79 -4.01
C PHE A 226 8.89 0.75 -3.96
N HIS A 227 7.74 1.44 -3.88
CA HIS A 227 7.68 2.89 -3.79
C HIS A 227 7.18 3.37 -2.41
N CYS A 228 7.98 3.13 -1.36
CA CYS A 228 7.60 3.46 0.02
C CYS A 228 7.48 4.97 0.28
N GLU A 229 8.13 5.80 -0.53
CA GLU A 229 8.07 7.26 -0.51
C GLU A 229 6.67 7.83 -0.80
N LEU A 230 5.81 7.03 -1.42
CA LEU A 230 4.41 7.33 -1.69
C LEU A 230 3.51 7.15 -0.46
N ASN A 231 3.92 6.32 0.50
CA ASN A 231 3.14 6.06 1.70
C ASN A 231 3.67 6.90 2.85
N PHE A 232 3.00 8.01 3.20
CA PHE A 232 3.52 8.94 4.20
C PHE A 232 3.66 8.31 5.60
N ILE A 233 2.99 7.19 5.88
CA ILE A 233 3.10 6.47 7.15
C ILE A 233 4.53 5.95 7.38
N GLU A 234 5.29 5.68 6.32
CA GLU A 234 6.70 5.29 6.41
C GLU A 234 7.57 6.38 7.04
N ARG A 235 7.24 7.65 6.74
CA ARG A 235 7.93 8.80 7.35
C ARG A 235 7.50 8.99 8.80
N TYR A 236 6.23 8.72 9.12
CA TYR A 236 5.74 8.68 10.50
C TYR A 236 6.46 7.60 11.31
N TRP A 237 6.61 6.38 10.77
CA TRP A 237 7.41 5.32 11.38
C TRP A 237 8.87 5.70 11.55
N GLY A 238 9.48 6.33 10.54
CA GLY A 238 10.85 6.83 10.65
C GLY A 238 11.03 7.82 11.80
N ALA A 239 10.09 8.75 11.99
CA ALA A 239 10.12 9.71 13.08
C ALA A 239 9.92 9.05 14.45
N ALA A 240 8.91 8.18 14.59
CA ALA A 240 8.65 7.45 15.82
C ALA A 240 9.82 6.53 16.19
N LYS A 241 10.38 5.80 15.22
CA LYS A 241 11.57 4.97 15.43
C LYS A 241 12.74 5.81 15.91
N ARG A 242 13.02 6.97 15.28
CA ARG A 242 14.08 7.88 15.72
C ARG A 242 13.90 8.28 17.18
N TYR A 243 12.70 8.71 17.58
CA TYR A 243 12.40 9.02 18.98
C TYR A 243 12.71 7.83 19.90
N ALA A 244 12.24 6.63 19.52
CA ALA A 244 12.51 5.43 20.30
C ALA A 244 14.01 5.16 20.44
N ARG A 245 14.82 5.33 19.37
CA ARG A 245 16.28 5.10 19.45
C ARG A 245 16.99 6.05 20.41
N GLU A 246 16.48 7.27 20.52
CA GLU A 246 17.06 8.31 21.38
C GLU A 246 16.64 8.16 22.85
N ASN A 247 15.56 7.42 23.12
CA ASN A 247 14.90 7.36 24.44
C ASN A 247 14.75 5.93 25.00
N CYS A 248 15.28 4.91 24.32
CA CYS A 248 15.11 3.50 24.69
C CYS A 248 16.45 2.76 24.67
N ASP A 249 16.66 1.89 25.66
CA ASP A 249 17.76 0.92 25.68
C ASP A 249 17.45 -0.37 24.91
N TYR A 250 16.26 -0.44 24.29
CA TYR A 250 15.70 -1.57 23.58
C TYR A 250 15.59 -2.85 24.42
N SER A 251 15.47 -2.72 25.75
CA SER A 251 14.84 -3.78 26.55
C SER A 251 13.34 -3.80 26.30
N TRP A 252 12.70 -4.96 26.48
CA TRP A 252 11.27 -5.10 26.21
C TRP A 252 10.43 -4.15 27.07
N SER A 253 10.76 -4.03 28.36
CA SER A 253 10.09 -3.14 29.30
C SER A 253 10.24 -1.66 28.91
N SER A 254 11.42 -1.25 28.43
CA SER A 254 11.62 0.09 27.93
C SER A 254 10.84 0.32 26.64
N LEU A 255 10.80 -0.63 25.70
CA LEU A 255 10.00 -0.51 24.47
C LEU A 255 8.51 -0.39 24.77
N GLN A 256 7.99 -1.21 25.70
CA GLN A 256 6.60 -1.14 26.15
C GLN A 256 6.21 0.25 26.67
N ARG A 257 7.14 0.98 27.28
CA ARG A 257 6.92 2.35 27.78
C ARG A 257 7.16 3.41 26.70
N VAL A 258 8.18 3.23 25.86
CA VAL A 258 8.65 4.25 24.93
C VAL A 258 7.86 4.26 23.62
N VAL A 259 7.43 3.11 23.11
CA VAL A 259 6.73 3.05 21.82
C VAL A 259 5.45 3.89 21.82
N PRO A 260 4.53 3.82 22.80
CA PRO A 260 3.35 4.69 22.81
C PRO A 260 3.72 6.19 22.79
N VAL A 261 4.70 6.60 23.60
CA VAL A 261 5.19 7.98 23.64
C VAL A 261 5.84 8.39 22.31
N ALA A 262 6.56 7.48 21.66
CA ALA A 262 7.18 7.72 20.37
C ALA A 262 6.13 7.96 19.26
N LEU A 263 5.03 7.20 19.28
CA LEU A 263 3.91 7.39 18.36
C LEU A 263 3.23 8.75 18.57
N GLU A 264 2.96 9.10 19.83
CA GLU A 264 2.37 10.40 20.20
C GLU A 264 3.32 11.59 19.97
N SER A 265 4.63 11.36 19.88
CA SER A 265 5.63 12.43 19.70
C SER A 265 5.56 13.09 18.33
N VAL A 266 4.95 12.44 17.33
CA VAL A 266 4.86 12.97 15.97
C VAL A 266 3.59 13.81 15.86
N ASP A 267 3.75 15.13 15.95
CA ASP A 267 2.61 16.04 15.91
C ASP A 267 1.89 16.05 14.55
N THR A 268 0.65 16.54 14.57
CA THR A 268 -0.21 16.61 13.37
C THR A 268 0.37 17.50 12.27
N ILE A 269 1.13 18.55 12.58
CA ILE A 269 1.76 19.42 11.57
C ILE A 269 2.85 18.62 10.84
N MET A 270 3.60 17.79 11.56
CA MET A 270 4.60 16.90 10.98
C MET A 270 3.96 15.81 10.12
N ILE A 271 2.86 15.19 10.58
CA ILE A 271 2.10 14.22 9.79
C ILE A 271 1.61 14.85 8.47
N ARG A 272 1.05 16.06 8.51
CA ARG A 272 0.62 16.79 7.30
C ARG A 272 1.79 17.12 6.37
N LYS A 273 2.97 17.45 6.91
CA LYS A 273 4.20 17.63 6.11
C LYS A 273 4.60 16.35 5.40
N PHE A 274 4.50 15.20 6.06
CA PHE A 274 4.79 13.90 5.46
C PHE A 274 3.80 13.58 4.34
N ALA A 275 2.50 13.75 4.59
CA ALA A 275 1.47 13.57 3.57
C ALA A 275 1.73 14.46 2.34
N ARG A 276 1.97 15.76 2.55
CA ARG A 276 2.32 16.69 1.46
C ARG A 276 3.56 16.25 0.69
N LYS A 277 4.59 15.75 1.38
CA LYS A 277 5.80 15.25 0.73
C LYS A 277 5.49 14.03 -0.15
N ALA A 278 4.71 13.06 0.33
CA ALA A 278 4.28 11.91 -0.45
C ALA A 278 3.50 12.31 -1.72
N TRP A 279 2.58 13.28 -1.61
CA TRP A 279 1.88 13.83 -2.78
C TRP A 279 2.81 14.46 -3.81
N ARG A 280 3.87 15.16 -3.36
CA ARG A 280 4.89 15.69 -4.28
C ARG A 280 5.61 14.59 -5.04
N TYR A 281 5.91 13.45 -4.41
CA TYR A 281 6.47 12.29 -5.13
C TYR A 281 5.50 11.77 -6.18
N MET A 282 4.23 11.58 -5.83
CA MET A 282 3.19 11.13 -6.76
C MET A 282 3.11 12.06 -7.99
N ASP A 283 3.12 13.37 -7.78
CA ASP A 283 3.09 14.35 -8.87
C ASP A 283 4.34 14.29 -9.77
N LEU A 284 5.52 14.10 -9.20
CA LEU A 284 6.75 13.93 -9.99
C LEU A 284 6.68 12.69 -10.87
N TYR A 285 6.26 11.56 -10.30
CA TYR A 285 6.14 10.31 -11.03
C TYR A 285 5.07 10.35 -12.13
N ARG A 286 3.89 10.94 -11.87
CA ARG A 286 2.86 11.19 -12.90
C ARG A 286 3.39 12.01 -14.07
N ASN A 287 4.31 12.93 -13.79
CA ASN A 287 4.95 13.76 -14.82
C ASN A 287 6.07 13.04 -15.59
N GLY A 288 6.37 11.78 -15.26
CA GLY A 288 7.42 10.98 -15.85
C GLY A 288 8.82 11.34 -15.33
N ILE A 289 8.91 11.98 -14.17
CA ILE A 289 10.19 12.30 -13.52
C ILE A 289 10.55 11.12 -12.62
N THR A 290 11.62 10.40 -12.97
CA THR A 290 12.09 9.20 -12.28
C THR A 290 13.62 9.21 -12.21
N GLY A 291 14.19 8.42 -11.29
CA GLY A 291 15.62 8.10 -11.29
C GLY A 291 16.58 9.27 -11.04
N TYR A 292 17.88 8.94 -10.96
CA TYR A 292 18.96 9.87 -10.62
C TYR A 292 19.06 11.01 -11.67
N PRO A 293 19.27 12.27 -11.25
CA PRO A 293 19.76 13.27 -12.19
C PRO A 293 21.15 12.77 -12.61
N GLY A 294 21.27 12.29 -13.84
CA GLY A 294 22.57 11.98 -14.41
C GLY A 294 23.48 13.16 -14.10
N PHE A 295 24.60 12.86 -13.44
CA PHE A 295 25.70 13.79 -13.22
C PHE A 295 26.02 14.43 -14.58
N VAL A 296 25.43 15.58 -14.88
CA VAL A 296 25.94 16.48 -15.91
C VAL A 296 26.99 17.28 -15.17
N GLY A 297 28.16 16.67 -15.00
CA GLY A 297 29.31 17.37 -14.47
C GLY A 297 29.57 18.60 -15.33
N VAL A 298 29.71 19.75 -14.66
CA VAL A 298 30.63 20.77 -15.12
C VAL A 298 31.67 20.92 -14.02
N MET A 299 32.83 20.34 -14.28
CA MET A 299 34.10 20.88 -13.77
C MET A 299 34.17 22.35 -14.13
N ILE A 300 34.25 23.23 -13.13
CA ILE A 300 35.30 24.26 -13.01
C ILE A 300 35.58 24.46 -11.52
#